data_AF-A0A2W1BD06-F1
#
_entry.id   AF-A0A2W1BD06-F1
#
_cell.length_a   1.000
_cell.length_b   1.000
_cell.length_c   1.000
_cell.angle_alpha   90.00
_cell.angle_beta   90.00
_cell.angle_gamma   90.00
#
_symmetry.space_group_name_H-M   'P 1'
#
loop_
_entity.id
_entity.type
_entity.pdbx_description
1 polymer ?
#
loop_
_entity_poly.entity_id
_entity_poly.type
_entity_poly.pdbx_seq_one_letter_code
_entity_poly.pdbx_strand_id
1 'polypeptide(L)'
;MDRPLMSSANDYLCKCAPGYSGRLCEYLTSLTFSHNDSLVELEPLRTTPQANVTLVFSTTQLHGVLMYFGENEHLAVELFNGRIRISYDIGNHPTSTMYSFEMVSDGNYHKAELIAIKKNFTLKVDDGPARSIINEGKFNSQTSLKWRSF
;
A
#
# COMPACT_ATOMS: atom_id res chain seq x y z
N MET A 1 -6.18 29.70 16.19
CA MET A 1 -6.16 28.93 17.47
C MET A 1 -7.61 28.59 17.77
N ASP A 2 -8.18 27.67 17.01
CA ASP A 2 -9.60 27.35 17.12
C ASP A 2 -9.81 26.29 18.19
N ARG A 3 -10.62 26.68 19.18
CA ARG A 3 -10.98 25.90 20.36
C ARG A 3 -12.13 24.96 20.02
N PRO A 4 -12.00 23.62 20.14
CA PRO A 4 -13.13 22.73 19.89
C PRO A 4 -14.13 22.80 21.06
N LEU A 5 -15.41 22.88 20.71
CA LEU A 5 -16.55 22.82 21.63
C LEU A 5 -16.57 21.48 22.38
N MET A 6 -16.43 21.54 23.71
CA MET A 6 -16.61 20.39 24.61
C MET A 6 -18.06 19.92 24.57
N SER A 7 -18.27 18.64 24.27
CA SER A 7 -19.58 17.97 24.31
C SER A 7 -19.50 16.77 25.26
N SER A 8 -20.21 16.87 26.39
CA SER A 8 -20.46 15.86 27.43
C SER A 8 -19.37 15.57 28.47
N ALA A 9 -19.78 15.53 29.74
CA ALA A 9 -18.94 15.42 30.94
C ALA A 9 -18.32 14.02 31.21
N ASN A 10 -18.30 13.13 30.20
CA ASN A 10 -17.74 11.77 30.28
C ASN A 10 -16.83 11.43 29.09
N ASP A 11 -16.33 12.43 28.38
CA ASP A 11 -15.47 12.20 27.21
C ASP A 11 -14.03 11.90 27.65
N TYR A 12 -13.48 10.78 27.16
CA TYR A 12 -12.10 10.38 27.39
C TYR A 12 -11.24 10.83 26.22
N LEU A 13 -10.08 11.41 26.52
CA LEU A 13 -9.12 11.82 25.50
C LEU A 13 -8.00 10.79 25.40
N CYS A 14 -7.94 10.07 24.28
CA CYS A 14 -6.84 9.16 23.98
C CYS A 14 -5.57 9.95 23.61
N LYS A 15 -4.43 9.58 24.20
CA LYS A 15 -3.10 10.03 23.77
C LYS A 15 -2.48 8.93 22.92
N CYS A 16 -2.31 9.18 21.63
CA CYS A 16 -1.83 8.16 20.70
C CYS A 16 -0.32 8.00 20.73
N ALA A 17 0.14 6.77 20.46
CA ALA A 17 1.54 6.52 20.15
C ALA A 17 1.96 7.31 18.88
N PRO A 18 3.25 7.65 18.72
CA PRO A 18 3.74 8.25 17.49
C PRO A 18 3.31 7.43 16.27
N GLY A 19 2.76 8.09 15.26
CA GLY A 19 2.27 7.41 14.06
C GLY A 19 0.84 6.88 14.15
N TYR A 20 0.09 7.17 15.21
CA TYR A 20 -1.34 6.87 15.32
C TYR A 20 -2.17 8.14 15.57
N SER A 21 -3.42 8.15 15.11
CA SER A 21 -4.38 9.24 15.25
C SER A 21 -5.82 8.72 15.32
N GLY A 22 -6.78 9.63 15.49
CA GLY A 22 -8.20 9.28 15.70
C GLY A 22 -8.63 9.49 17.14
N ARG A 23 -9.93 9.33 17.41
CA ARG A 23 -10.47 9.53 18.76
C ARG A 23 -10.00 8.42 19.70
N LEU A 24 -9.76 7.23 19.15
CA LEU A 24 -9.35 6.00 19.82
C LEU A 24 -7.95 5.54 19.39
N CYS A 25 -7.18 6.38 18.69
CA CYS A 25 -5.90 6.01 18.09
C CYS A 25 -6.00 4.86 17.08
N GLU A 26 -7.14 4.79 16.39
CA GLU A 26 -7.50 3.73 15.46
C GLU A 26 -6.88 3.89 14.07
N TYR A 27 -6.35 5.07 13.73
CA TYR A 27 -5.78 5.37 12.42
C TYR A 27 -4.26 5.45 12.48
N LEU A 28 -3.58 4.52 11.83
CA LEU A 28 -2.14 4.61 11.60
C LEU A 28 -1.84 5.74 10.58
N THR A 29 -1.02 6.72 10.97
CA THR A 29 -0.64 7.89 10.16
C THR A 29 0.78 7.82 9.61
N SER A 30 1.73 7.21 10.33
CA SER A 30 3.10 7.05 9.85
C SER A 30 3.84 5.90 10.55
N LEU A 31 4.76 5.27 9.83
CA LEU A 31 5.64 4.23 10.36
C LEU A 31 7.08 4.49 9.93
N THR A 32 8.02 3.99 10.73
CA THR A 32 9.45 4.00 10.40
C THR A 32 10.01 2.61 10.63
N PHE A 33 10.60 2.03 9.60
CA PHE A 33 11.20 0.70 9.64
C PHE A 33 12.72 0.85 9.79
N SER A 34 13.22 0.74 11.02
CA SER A 34 14.65 0.94 11.34
C SER A 34 15.48 -0.33 11.24
N HIS A 35 14.84 -1.50 11.28
CA HIS A 35 15.49 -2.81 11.19
C HIS A 35 14.98 -3.57 9.97
N ASN A 36 15.84 -4.35 9.33
CA ASN A 36 15.53 -5.06 8.09
C ASN A 36 14.37 -6.07 8.22
N ASP A 37 14.13 -6.60 9.43
CA ASP A 37 13.09 -7.61 9.69
C ASP A 37 11.80 -7.00 10.25
N SER A 38 11.64 -5.68 10.12
CA SER A 38 10.46 -4.97 10.60
C SER A 38 9.31 -5.11 9.60
N LEU A 39 8.17 -5.63 10.04
CA LEU A 39 6.95 -5.74 9.25
C LEU A 39 5.77 -5.14 10.04
N VAL A 40 4.82 -4.55 9.33
CA VAL A 40 3.49 -4.25 9.86
C VAL A 40 2.47 -5.07 9.08
N GLU A 41 1.57 -5.72 9.80
CA GLU A 41 0.39 -6.34 9.20
C GLU A 41 -0.79 -5.39 9.39
N LEU A 42 -1.45 -5.04 8.29
CA LEU A 42 -2.64 -4.21 8.29
C LEU A 42 -3.89 -5.08 8.19
N GLU A 43 -5.01 -4.58 8.73
CA GLU A 43 -6.28 -5.27 8.55
C GLU A 43 -6.58 -5.49 7.05
N PRO A 44 -7.21 -6.63 6.70
CA PRO A 44 -7.59 -6.94 5.32
C PRO A 44 -8.24 -5.77 4.61
N LEU A 45 -7.61 -5.32 3.52
CA LEU A 45 -8.27 -4.43 2.56
C LEU A 45 -9.53 -5.15 2.06
N ARG A 46 -10.72 -4.63 2.40
CA ARG A 46 -12.01 -5.12 1.88
C ARG A 46 -12.19 -4.66 0.42
N THR A 47 -11.22 -4.96 -0.44
CA THR A 47 -11.21 -4.56 -1.84
C THR A 47 -11.96 -5.59 -2.67
N THR A 48 -13.26 -5.38 -2.82
CA THR A 48 -14.04 -6.02 -3.87
C THR A 48 -13.95 -5.16 -5.14
N PRO A 49 -14.02 -5.75 -6.33
CA PRO A 49 -12.93 -6.13 -7.27
C PRO A 49 -11.99 -4.99 -7.73
N GLN A 50 -11.87 -3.92 -6.95
CA GLN A 50 -11.07 -2.74 -7.22
C GLN A 50 -10.29 -2.39 -5.95
N ALA A 51 -9.01 -2.07 -6.10
CA ALA A 51 -8.17 -1.57 -5.02
C ALA A 51 -7.60 -0.21 -5.42
N ASN A 52 -7.69 0.76 -4.52
CA ASN A 52 -7.04 2.05 -4.65
C ASN A 52 -6.22 2.28 -3.39
N VAL A 53 -4.90 2.27 -3.55
CA VAL A 53 -3.95 2.40 -2.44
C VAL A 53 -3.00 3.55 -2.76
N THR A 54 -2.85 4.47 -1.81
CA THR A 54 -1.85 5.53 -1.88
C THR A 54 -0.81 5.31 -0.79
N LEU A 55 0.45 5.21 -1.18
CA LEU A 55 1.59 5.09 -0.28
C LEU A 55 2.39 6.38 -0.33
N VAL A 56 2.72 6.94 0.84
CA VAL A 56 3.66 8.06 0.96
C VAL A 56 4.86 7.57 1.76
N PHE A 57 6.03 7.57 1.15
CA PHE A 57 7.25 7.00 1.75
C PHE A 57 8.48 7.81 1.38
N SER A 58 9.53 7.70 2.20
CA SER A 58 10.88 8.19 1.92
C SER A 58 11.85 7.07 2.24
N THR A 59 12.83 6.85 1.37
CA THR A 59 13.83 5.79 1.52
C THR A 59 15.10 6.11 0.75
N THR A 60 16.23 5.60 1.24
CA THR A 60 17.51 5.55 0.49
C THR A 60 17.86 4.13 0.08
N GLN A 61 17.01 3.15 0.43
CA GLN A 61 17.23 1.74 0.10
C GLN A 61 16.93 1.49 -1.38
N LEU A 62 17.84 0.77 -2.05
CA LEU A 62 17.68 0.41 -3.47
C LEU A 62 16.76 -0.79 -3.67
N HIS A 63 16.65 -1.65 -2.66
CA HIS A 63 15.91 -2.90 -2.69
C HIS A 63 15.10 -3.07 -1.40
N GLY A 64 13.91 -3.65 -1.50
CA GLY A 64 13.04 -3.90 -0.36
C GLY A 64 11.58 -4.12 -0.77
N VAL A 65 10.73 -4.45 0.18
CA VAL A 65 9.28 -4.59 -0.03
C VAL A 65 8.58 -3.40 0.62
N LEU A 66 7.75 -2.69 -0.14
CA LEU A 66 6.93 -1.58 0.37
C LEU A 66 5.55 -2.06 0.81
N MET A 67 4.96 -2.96 0.03
CA MET A 67 3.65 -3.54 0.30
C MET A 67 3.57 -4.91 -0.36
N TYR A 68 2.95 -5.86 0.35
CA TYR A 68 2.61 -7.16 -0.19
C TYR A 68 1.18 -7.50 0.18
N PHE A 69 0.41 -7.96 -0.78
CA PHE A 69 -0.98 -8.34 -0.59
C PHE A 69 -1.31 -9.58 -1.41
N GLY A 70 -1.60 -10.70 -0.74
CA GLY A 70 -1.97 -11.95 -1.39
C GLY A 70 -1.29 -13.18 -0.80
N GLU A 71 -1.62 -14.35 -1.34
CA GLU A 71 -0.98 -15.64 -0.99
C GLU A 71 -0.56 -16.35 -2.28
N ASN A 72 -1.52 -16.95 -3.00
CA ASN A 72 -1.30 -17.61 -4.30
C ASN A 72 -1.33 -16.60 -5.46
N GLU A 73 -2.35 -15.73 -5.45
CA GLU A 73 -2.45 -14.54 -6.29
C GLU A 73 -1.99 -13.37 -5.44
N HIS A 74 -1.25 -12.42 -6.04
CA HIS A 74 -0.61 -11.37 -5.26
C HIS A 74 -0.43 -10.05 -6.01
N LEU A 75 -0.44 -8.97 -5.24
CA LEU A 75 0.08 -7.67 -5.60
C LEU A 75 1.30 -7.39 -4.71
N ALA A 76 2.49 -7.40 -5.30
CA ALA A 76 3.72 -7.00 -4.64
C ALA A 76 4.19 -5.64 -5.17
N VAL A 77 4.52 -4.74 -4.25
CA VAL A 77 5.12 -3.43 -4.52
C VAL A 77 6.46 -3.39 -3.82
N GLU A 78 7.50 -3.29 -4.62
CA GLU A 78 8.88 -3.49 -4.19
C GLU A 78 9.76 -2.36 -4.67
N LEU A 79 10.89 -2.17 -4.03
CA LEU A 79 12.00 -1.39 -4.53
C LEU A 79 12.95 -2.33 -5.29
N PHE A 80 13.30 -1.95 -6.51
CA PHE A 80 14.28 -2.65 -7.33
C PHE A 80 15.20 -1.64 -8.00
N ASN A 81 16.47 -1.63 -7.58
CA ASN A 81 17.48 -0.69 -8.06
C ASN A 81 17.01 0.78 -7.96
N GLY A 82 16.40 1.11 -6.82
CA GLY A 82 15.93 2.47 -6.51
C GLY A 82 14.62 2.89 -7.17
N ARG A 83 13.95 1.99 -7.89
CA ARG A 83 12.66 2.23 -8.56
C ARG A 83 11.57 1.35 -7.96
N ILE A 84 10.31 1.76 -8.11
CA ILE A 84 9.18 0.91 -7.74
C ILE A 84 9.04 -0.19 -8.79
N ARG A 85 9.03 -1.45 -8.36
CA ARG A 85 8.65 -2.63 -9.14
C ARG A 85 7.30 -3.12 -8.65
N ILE A 86 6.38 -3.31 -9.59
CA ILE A 86 5.07 -3.92 -9.36
C ILE A 86 5.11 -5.33 -9.91
N SER A 87 4.70 -6.30 -9.11
CA SER A 87 4.38 -7.66 -9.55
C SER A 87 2.90 -7.90 -9.27
N TYR A 88 2.12 -8.08 -10.34
CA TYR A 88 0.67 -8.29 -10.25
C TYR A 88 0.32 -9.65 -10.84
N ASP A 89 -0.12 -10.57 -9.99
CA ASP A 89 -0.54 -11.93 -10.31
C ASP A 89 -2.02 -12.12 -9.97
N ILE A 90 -2.80 -12.50 -10.98
CA ILE A 90 -4.22 -12.86 -10.84
C ILE A 90 -4.49 -14.25 -11.44
N GLY A 91 -3.56 -15.17 -11.20
CA GLY A 91 -3.62 -16.56 -11.67
C GLY A 91 -3.00 -16.74 -13.06
N ASN A 92 -2.00 -15.93 -13.40
CA ASN A 92 -1.26 -16.01 -14.67
C ASN A 92 0.21 -16.33 -14.47
N HIS A 93 0.78 -17.09 -15.39
CA HIS A 93 2.21 -17.35 -15.44
C HIS A 93 2.74 -17.11 -16.87
N PRO A 94 3.78 -16.27 -17.06
CA PRO A 94 4.49 -15.49 -16.04
C PRO A 94 3.64 -14.33 -15.47
N THR A 95 3.97 -13.89 -14.25
CA THR A 95 3.38 -12.74 -13.57
C THR A 95 3.62 -11.44 -14.35
N SER A 96 2.68 -10.51 -14.33
CA SER A 96 2.86 -9.22 -15.01
C SER A 96 3.69 -8.27 -14.14
N THR A 97 4.81 -7.77 -14.69
CA THR A 97 5.74 -6.87 -13.99
C THR A 97 5.79 -5.49 -14.64
N MET A 98 5.88 -4.44 -13.83
CA MET A 98 6.02 -3.05 -14.26
C MET A 98 6.98 -2.28 -13.35
N TYR A 99 7.61 -1.23 -13.85
CA TYR A 99 8.55 -0.38 -13.10
C TYR A 99 8.15 1.09 -13.14
N SER A 100 8.42 1.89 -12.10
CA SER A 100 8.28 3.36 -12.18
C SER A 100 9.31 3.98 -13.13
N PHE A 101 9.00 5.16 -13.68
CA PHE A 101 9.97 5.97 -14.42
C PHE A 101 10.85 6.80 -13.49
N GLU A 102 10.41 7.00 -12.28
CA GLU A 102 11.00 7.79 -11.23
C GLU A 102 11.95 6.91 -10.39
N MET A 103 13.09 7.47 -10.00
CA MET A 103 13.88 6.91 -8.91
C MET A 103 13.33 7.48 -7.61
N VAL A 104 13.05 6.59 -6.66
CA VAL A 104 12.36 6.91 -5.39
C VAL A 104 13.22 6.66 -4.16
N SER A 105 14.49 6.29 -4.37
CA SER A 105 15.46 5.98 -3.33
C SER A 105 16.43 7.13 -3.07
N ASP A 106 15.96 8.37 -3.16
CA ASP A 106 16.77 9.60 -3.02
C ASP A 106 16.68 10.22 -1.60
N GLY A 107 15.91 9.60 -0.70
CA GLY A 107 15.65 10.10 0.65
C GLY A 107 14.55 11.16 0.74
N ASN A 108 13.95 11.59 -0.38
CA ASN A 108 12.81 12.49 -0.39
C ASN A 108 11.50 11.71 -0.26
N TYR A 109 10.42 12.43 0.08
CA TYR A 109 9.09 11.85 0.12
C TYR A 109 8.52 11.70 -1.28
N HIS A 110 8.07 10.49 -1.61
CA HIS A 110 7.35 10.16 -2.82
C HIS A 110 5.94 9.67 -2.50
N LYS A 111 5.00 9.98 -3.39
CA LYS A 111 3.61 9.51 -3.35
C LYS A 111 3.38 8.51 -4.48
N ALA A 112 3.16 7.25 -4.15
CA ALA A 112 2.79 6.21 -5.12
C ALA A 112 1.28 5.92 -5.05
N GLU A 113 0.58 6.13 -6.16
CA GLU A 113 -0.84 5.85 -6.33
C GLU A 113 -1.00 4.54 -7.13
N LEU A 114 -1.66 3.56 -6.53
CA LEU A 114 -1.82 2.20 -7.04
C LEU A 114 -3.30 1.92 -7.26
N ILE A 115 -3.70 1.73 -8.52
CA ILE A 115 -5.09 1.53 -8.90
C ILE A 115 -5.22 0.20 -9.64
N ALA A 116 -5.80 -0.78 -8.98
CA ALA A 116 -6.14 -2.08 -9.56
C ALA A 116 -7.64 -2.13 -9.87
N ILE A 117 -8.00 -2.32 -11.14
CA ILE A 117 -9.38 -2.47 -11.60
C ILE A 117 -9.46 -3.73 -12.45
N LYS A 118 -10.00 -4.81 -11.89
CA LYS A 118 -10.09 -6.12 -12.54
C LYS A 118 -8.69 -6.60 -13.01
N LYS A 119 -8.44 -6.56 -14.31
CA LYS A 119 -7.18 -6.96 -14.95
C LYS A 119 -6.20 -5.80 -15.17
N ASN A 120 -6.68 -4.56 -15.08
CA ASN A 120 -5.86 -3.38 -15.33
C ASN A 120 -5.23 -2.91 -14.02
N PHE A 121 -3.92 -2.72 -14.02
CA PHE A 121 -3.20 -2.13 -12.91
C PHE A 121 -2.53 -0.84 -13.38
N THR A 122 -2.68 0.23 -12.63
CA THR A 122 -2.08 1.54 -12.90
C THR A 122 -1.24 2.00 -11.71
N LEU A 123 -0.01 2.42 -11.99
CA LEU A 123 0.90 3.08 -11.06
C LEU A 123 1.09 4.53 -11.51
N LYS A 124 0.97 5.46 -10.57
CA LYS A 124 1.43 6.83 -10.74
C LYS A 124 2.34 7.19 -9.58
N VAL A 125 3.50 7.76 -9.87
CA VAL A 125 4.43 8.25 -8.86
C VAL A 125 4.45 9.76 -8.92
N ASP A 126 4.25 10.39 -7.77
CA ASP A 126 4.13 11.83 -7.59
C ASP A 126 3.09 12.43 -8.55
N ASP A 127 3.47 13.48 -9.27
CA ASP A 127 2.68 14.07 -10.36
C ASP A 127 3.26 13.71 -11.73
N GLY A 128 4.02 12.61 -11.80
CA GLY A 128 4.59 12.04 -13.01
C GLY A 128 3.55 11.30 -13.88
N PRO A 129 4.00 10.79 -15.04
CA PRO A 129 3.15 10.04 -15.96
C PRO A 129 2.69 8.71 -15.35
N ALA A 130 1.41 8.39 -15.51
CA ALA A 130 0.87 7.11 -15.11
C ALA A 130 1.36 5.98 -16.04
N ARG A 131 1.67 4.83 -15.45
CA ARG A 131 1.93 3.58 -16.18
C ARG A 131 0.83 2.58 -15.90
N SER A 132 0.41 1.85 -16.93
CA SER A 132 -0.58 0.79 -16.78
C SER A 132 -0.13 -0.50 -17.43
N ILE A 133 -0.54 -1.62 -16.84
CA ILE A 133 -0.41 -2.97 -17.40
C ILE A 133 -1.77 -3.66 -17.36
N ILE A 134 -2.04 -4.46 -18.39
CA ILE A 134 -3.23 -5.33 -18.42
C ILE A 134 -2.73 -6.75 -18.21
N ASN A 135 -3.17 -7.38 -17.13
CA ASN A 135 -2.84 -8.75 -16.82
C ASN A 135 -3.77 -9.72 -17.58
N GLU A 136 -3.20 -10.73 -18.23
CA GLU A 136 -3.94 -11.68 -19.06
C GLU A 136 -4.63 -12.80 -18.28
N GLY A 137 -4.35 -12.94 -16.98
CA GLY A 137 -4.89 -13.96 -16.09
C GLY A 137 -6.40 -14.03 -16.06
N LYS A 138 -6.92 -15.22 -15.77
CA LYS A 138 -8.36 -15.44 -15.65
C LYS A 138 -8.82 -14.82 -14.33
N PHE A 139 -9.40 -13.62 -14.41
CA PHE A 139 -10.14 -13.04 -13.29
C PHE A 139 -11.32 -13.97 -12.96
N ASN A 140 -11.10 -14.91 -12.05
CA ASN A 140 -12.16 -15.76 -11.56
C ASN A 140 -12.99 -14.91 -10.60
N SER A 141 -14.28 -14.73 -10.88
CA SER A 141 -15.23 -14.08 -9.96
C SER A 141 -15.40 -14.80 -8.61
N GLN A 142 -14.67 -15.90 -8.42
CA GLN A 142 -14.62 -16.77 -7.24
C GLN A 142 -13.26 -16.73 -6.51
N THR A 143 -12.31 -15.88 -6.91
CA THR A 143 -11.18 -15.49 -6.04
C THR A 143 -11.65 -14.39 -5.10
N SER A 144 -12.55 -14.77 -4.20
CA SER A 144 -12.47 -14.21 -2.86
C SER A 144 -11.06 -14.55 -2.39
N LEU A 145 -10.22 -13.53 -2.20
CA LEU A 145 -8.98 -13.66 -1.44
C LEU A 145 -9.34 -14.41 -0.16
N LYS A 146 -8.97 -15.69 -0.15
CA LYS A 146 -9.53 -16.65 0.79
C LYS A 146 -8.55 -16.69 1.95
N TRP A 147 -8.83 -15.86 2.93
CA TRP A 147 -8.12 -15.86 4.21
C TRP A 147 -8.21 -17.24 4.83
N ARG A 148 -7.06 -17.87 5.08
CA ARG A 148 -6.93 -18.88 6.13
C ARG A 148 -5.87 -18.36 7.08
N SER A 149 -6.31 -17.90 8.26
CA SER A 149 -5.36 -17.70 9.35
C SER A 149 -4.75 -19.05 9.70
N PHE A 150 -3.47 -19.04 10.06
CA PHE A 150 -2.97 -20.05 10.99
C PHE A 150 -3.52 -19.76 12.39
#